data_AF-A0A166DCW5-F1
#
_entry.id   AF-A0A166DCW5-F1
#
_cell.length_a   1.000
_cell.length_b   1.000
_cell.length_c   1.000
_cell.angle_alpha   90.00
_cell.angle_beta   90.00
_cell.angle_gamma   90.00
#
_symmetry.space_group_name_H-M   'P 1'
#
loop_
_entity.id
_entity.type
_entity.pdbx_description
1 polymer ?
#
loop_
_entity_poly.entity_id
_entity_poly.type
_entity_poly.pdbx_seq_one_letter_code
_entity_poly.pdbx_strand_id
1 'polypeptide(L)'
;MDYDLDEIVNLEQRFYDAGHKDGFAHGRIHGLIEGRALGREKGFELWEEIGYYEGTANFWKTVKQSSSNDRESRALVHANQLLHLISRFPRHNPTPSEEPLSDGESSQDSALDISKSLAQIRSRYRAMCASLGVKPRLLSTDKVEPDQSNSSIDAPDLVAKTTADPVWRVDQPAKKAPNIGSMSF
;
A
#
# COMPACT_ATOMS: atom_id res chain seq x y z
N MET A 1 35.19 50.82 -21.29
CA MET A 1 34.78 49.55 -20.67
C MET A 1 33.81 49.93 -19.58
N ASP A 2 32.53 50.07 -19.92
CA ASP A 2 31.50 50.22 -18.88
C ASP A 2 31.33 48.85 -18.25
N TYR A 3 31.72 48.74 -16.98
CA TYR A 3 31.44 47.56 -16.19
C TYR A 3 29.99 47.66 -15.72
N ASP A 4 29.18 46.67 -16.09
CA ASP A 4 27.78 46.58 -15.65
C ASP A 4 27.75 46.18 -14.17
N LEU A 5 27.81 47.19 -13.29
CA LEU A 5 27.79 46.98 -11.84
C LEU A 5 26.47 46.37 -11.36
N ASP A 6 25.39 46.52 -12.14
CA ASP A 6 24.09 45.92 -11.84
C ASP A 6 24.12 44.39 -11.97
N GLU A 7 25.00 43.85 -12.81
CA GLU A 7 25.23 42.40 -12.91
C GLU A 7 25.92 41.84 -11.66
N ILE A 8 26.82 42.60 -11.05
CA ILE A 8 27.53 42.19 -9.82
C ILE A 8 26.60 42.30 -8.60
N VAL A 9 25.77 43.34 -8.55
CA VAL A 9 24.79 43.55 -7.45
C VAL A 9 23.72 42.46 -7.45
N ASN A 10 23.26 42.02 -8.63
CA ASN A 10 22.23 41.00 -8.77
C ASN A 10 22.77 39.57 -8.87
N LEU A 11 24.08 39.37 -8.70
CA LEU A 11 24.74 38.08 -8.89
C LEU A 11 24.17 37.00 -7.94
N GLU A 12 23.98 37.33 -6.67
CA GLU A 12 23.43 36.42 -5.66
C GLU A 12 22.02 35.97 -6.02
N GLN A 13 21.13 36.91 -6.33
CA GLN A 13 19.74 36.62 -6.70
C GLN A 13 19.67 35.75 -7.95
N ARG A 14 20.53 36.00 -8.95
CA ARG A 14 20.60 35.19 -10.17
C ARG A 14 21.01 33.75 -9.89
N PHE A 15 22.03 33.54 -9.05
CA PHE A 15 22.44 32.18 -8.66
C PHE A 15 21.38 31.48 -7.81
N TYR A 16 20.71 32.21 -6.92
CA TYR A 16 19.59 31.69 -6.15
C TYR A 16 18.44 31.25 -7.07
N ASP A 17 17.98 32.12 -7.97
CA ASP A 17 16.89 31.83 -8.89
C ASP A 17 17.23 30.67 -9.84
N ALA A 18 18.49 30.61 -10.30
CA ALA A 18 18.98 29.52 -11.14
C ALA A 18 18.99 28.19 -10.38
N GLY A 19 19.55 28.16 -9.16
CA GLY A 19 19.58 26.98 -8.31
C GLY A 19 18.19 26.51 -7.88
N HIS A 20 17.29 27.45 -7.58
CA HIS A 20 15.90 27.14 -7.25
C HIS A 20 15.16 26.55 -8.45
N LYS A 21 15.28 27.14 -9.64
CA LYS A 21 14.63 26.62 -10.87
C LYS A 21 15.11 25.21 -11.20
N ASP A 22 16.42 24.97 -11.11
CA ASP A 22 17.02 23.66 -11.38
C ASP A 22 16.60 22.63 -10.32
N GLY A 23 16.75 22.97 -9.04
CA GLY A 23 16.36 22.12 -7.91
C GLY A 23 14.86 21.80 -7.89
N PHE A 24 14.01 22.77 -8.24
CA PHE A 24 12.57 22.56 -8.36
C PHE A 24 12.21 21.65 -9.55
N ALA A 25 12.83 21.87 -10.71
CA ALA A 25 12.61 21.02 -11.88
C ALA A 25 13.04 19.57 -11.59
N HIS A 26 14.21 19.38 -10.98
CA HIS A 26 14.73 18.08 -10.59
C HIS A 26 13.86 17.41 -9.50
N GLY A 27 13.52 18.16 -8.44
CA GLY A 27 12.67 17.70 -7.34
C GLY A 27 11.27 17.31 -7.82
N ARG A 28 10.70 18.03 -8.79
CA ARG A 28 9.41 17.67 -9.41
C ARG A 28 9.47 16.33 -10.13
N ILE A 29 10.55 16.06 -10.88
CA ILE A 29 10.73 14.79 -11.59
C ILE A 29 10.93 13.65 -10.59
N HIS A 30 11.80 13.82 -9.60
CA HIS A 30 12.04 12.79 -8.59
C HIS A 30 10.82 12.52 -7.72
N GLY A 31 10.12 13.55 -7.25
CA GLY A 31 8.88 13.40 -6.50
C GLY A 31 7.80 12.66 -7.28
N LEU A 32 7.71 12.88 -8.60
CA LEU A 32 6.77 12.13 -9.46
C LEU A 32 7.15 10.65 -9.57
N ILE A 33 8.43 10.34 -9.76
CA ILE A 33 8.91 8.96 -9.89
C ILE A 33 8.73 8.20 -8.57
N GLU A 34 9.15 8.81 -7.47
CA GLU A 34 9.06 8.24 -6.13
C GLU A 34 7.59 8.05 -5.71
N GLY A 35 6.75 9.07 -5.90
CA GLY A 35 5.32 8.98 -5.60
C GLY A 35 4.62 7.88 -6.40
N ARG A 36 4.99 7.68 -7.67
CA ARG A 36 4.49 6.56 -8.48
C ARG A 36 4.98 5.20 -7.98
N ALA A 37 6.24 5.11 -7.56
CA ALA A 37 6.79 3.87 -7.00
C ALA A 37 6.07 3.49 -5.69
N LEU A 38 5.99 4.43 -4.75
CA LEU A 38 5.32 4.28 -3.45
C LEU A 38 3.83 3.95 -3.62
N GLY A 39 3.15 4.64 -4.53
CA GLY A 39 1.73 4.40 -4.81
C GLY A 39 1.45 2.99 -5.34
N ARG A 40 2.35 2.43 -6.15
CA ARG A 40 2.23 1.04 -6.63
C ARG A 40 2.44 0.03 -5.49
N GLU A 41 3.46 0.24 -4.67
CA GLU A 41 3.77 -0.63 -3.53
C GLU A 41 2.60 -0.66 -2.53
N LYS A 42 2.15 0.51 -2.08
CA LYS A 42 1.02 0.63 -1.15
C LYS A 42 -0.30 0.21 -1.76
N GLY A 43 -0.51 0.47 -3.04
CA GLY A 43 -1.66 -0.05 -3.78
C GLY A 43 -1.68 -1.58 -3.81
N PHE A 44 -0.53 -2.23 -3.97
CA PHE A 44 -0.43 -3.69 -3.97
C PHE A 44 -0.73 -4.28 -2.57
N GLU A 45 -0.09 -3.77 -1.52
CA GLU A 45 -0.35 -4.22 -0.13
C GLU A 45 -1.85 -4.15 0.22
N LEU A 46 -2.47 -3.04 -0.17
CA LEU A 46 -3.89 -2.79 0.02
C LEU A 46 -4.78 -3.79 -0.73
N TRP A 47 -4.51 -4.00 -2.01
CA TRP A 47 -5.31 -4.90 -2.84
C TRP A 47 -5.11 -6.37 -2.48
N GLU A 48 -3.91 -6.76 -2.03
CA GLU A 48 -3.66 -8.09 -1.48
C GLU A 48 -4.58 -8.37 -0.28
N GLU A 49 -4.68 -7.42 0.66
CA GLU A 49 -5.57 -7.53 1.81
C GLU A 49 -7.04 -7.67 1.40
N ILE A 50 -7.51 -6.79 0.51
CA ILE A 50 -8.91 -6.80 0.02
C ILE A 50 -9.21 -8.10 -0.73
N GLY A 51 -8.31 -8.53 -1.62
CA GLY A 51 -8.47 -9.77 -2.40
C GLY A 51 -8.51 -11.01 -1.52
N TYR A 52 -7.70 -11.05 -0.46
CA TYR A 52 -7.76 -12.12 0.54
C TYR A 52 -9.13 -12.18 1.25
N TYR A 53 -9.69 -11.02 1.63
CA TYR A 53 -11.01 -10.93 2.23
C TYR A 53 -12.13 -11.38 1.28
N GLU A 54 -12.06 -10.97 0.02
CA GLU A 54 -12.99 -11.39 -1.04
C GLU A 54 -12.97 -12.91 -1.25
N GLY A 55 -11.78 -13.49 -1.42
CA GLY A 55 -11.61 -14.93 -1.59
C GLY A 55 -12.13 -15.73 -0.39
N THR A 56 -11.84 -15.26 0.83
CA THR A 56 -12.33 -15.89 2.06
C THR A 56 -13.84 -15.84 2.15
N ALA A 57 -14.47 -14.69 1.87
CA ALA A 57 -15.91 -14.54 1.89
C ALA A 57 -16.62 -15.46 0.88
N ASN A 58 -16.08 -15.55 -0.34
CA ASN A 58 -16.60 -16.43 -1.37
C ASN A 58 -16.44 -17.92 -1.00
N PHE A 59 -15.29 -18.31 -0.45
CA PHE A 59 -15.07 -19.67 0.03
C PHE A 59 -16.07 -20.09 1.11
N TRP A 60 -16.29 -19.26 2.13
CA TRP A 60 -17.26 -19.58 3.18
C TRP A 60 -18.70 -19.59 2.67
N LYS A 61 -19.01 -18.75 1.68
CA LYS A 61 -20.30 -18.76 1.01
C LYS A 61 -20.59 -20.08 0.30
N THR A 62 -19.61 -20.67 -0.39
CA THR A 62 -19.78 -21.97 -1.05
C THR A 62 -19.82 -23.13 -0.05
N VAL A 63 -18.99 -23.10 0.99
CA VAL A 63 -18.91 -24.17 1.99
C VAL A 63 -20.17 -24.27 2.85
N LYS A 64 -20.83 -23.15 3.15
CA LYS A 64 -21.97 -23.08 4.08
C LYS A 64 -23.34 -23.08 3.41
N GLN A 65 -23.41 -23.21 2.08
CA GLN A 65 -24.68 -23.37 1.36
C GLN A 65 -25.43 -24.67 1.72
N SER A 66 -24.77 -25.64 2.34
CA SER A 66 -25.34 -26.96 2.64
C SER A 66 -25.73 -27.19 4.11
N SER A 67 -25.53 -26.21 5.00
CA SER A 67 -25.69 -26.40 6.45
C SER A 67 -26.70 -25.43 7.09
N SER A 68 -27.57 -25.97 7.95
CA SER A 68 -28.71 -25.28 8.58
C SER A 68 -28.41 -24.91 10.04
N ASN A 69 -27.49 -23.97 10.27
CA ASN A 69 -27.17 -23.46 11.61
C ASN A 69 -27.31 -21.92 11.66
N ASP A 70 -27.94 -21.40 12.71
CA ASP A 70 -28.14 -19.96 12.97
C ASP A 70 -26.85 -19.14 13.04
N ARG A 71 -25.72 -19.75 13.39
CA ARG A 71 -24.41 -19.06 13.37
C ARG A 71 -23.89 -18.90 11.94
N GLU A 72 -24.17 -19.88 11.08
CA GLU A 72 -23.72 -19.90 9.70
C GLU A 72 -24.55 -18.97 8.83
N SER A 73 -25.86 -18.87 9.09
CA SER A 73 -26.72 -17.88 8.44
C SER A 73 -26.24 -16.44 8.71
N ARG A 74 -25.87 -16.11 9.95
CA ARG A 74 -25.26 -14.81 10.31
C ARG A 74 -23.93 -14.59 9.59
N ALA A 75 -23.09 -15.61 9.50
CA ALA A 75 -21.82 -15.53 8.77
C ALA A 75 -22.03 -15.22 7.28
N LEU A 76 -23.05 -15.81 6.64
CA LEU A 76 -23.39 -15.54 5.25
C LEU A 76 -23.90 -14.10 5.05
N VAL A 77 -24.66 -13.56 5.99
CA VAL A 77 -25.07 -12.14 5.94
C VAL A 77 -23.85 -11.22 5.98
N HIS A 78 -22.92 -11.47 6.92
CA HIS A 78 -21.68 -10.69 7.01
C HIS A 78 -20.78 -10.85 5.78
N ALA A 79 -20.70 -12.05 5.19
CA ALA A 79 -19.94 -12.29 3.97
C ALA A 79 -20.52 -11.51 2.78
N ASN A 80 -21.84 -11.49 2.60
CA ASN A 80 -22.46 -10.71 1.51
C ASN A 80 -22.28 -9.20 1.71
N GLN A 81 -22.38 -8.70 2.95
CA GLN A 81 -22.10 -7.31 3.28
C GLN A 81 -20.65 -6.93 2.99
N LEU A 82 -19.70 -7.81 3.34
CA LEU A 82 -18.28 -7.61 3.04
C LEU A 82 -18.03 -7.54 1.53
N LEU A 83 -18.58 -8.47 0.75
CA LEU A 83 -18.48 -8.45 -0.72
C LEU A 83 -19.08 -7.18 -1.34
N HIS A 84 -20.19 -6.69 -0.78
CA HIS A 84 -20.80 -5.43 -1.23
C HIS A 84 -19.90 -4.21 -0.97
N LEU A 85 -19.21 -4.16 0.18
CA LEU A 85 -18.25 -3.09 0.45
C LEU A 85 -17.03 -3.16 -0.48
N ILE A 86 -16.55 -4.37 -0.76
CA ILE A 86 -15.42 -4.60 -1.66
C ILE A 86 -15.78 -4.19 -3.09
N SER A 87 -16.99 -4.48 -3.57
CA SER A 87 -17.42 -4.08 -4.91
C SER A 87 -17.58 -2.57 -5.08
N ARG A 88 -17.87 -1.85 -3.99
CA ARG A 88 -17.95 -0.38 -3.98
C ARG A 88 -16.58 0.30 -3.90
N PHE A 89 -15.53 -0.43 -3.50
CA PHE A 89 -14.19 0.11 -3.32
C PHE A 89 -13.63 0.68 -4.64
N PRO A 90 -13.03 1.89 -4.64
CA PRO A 90 -12.54 2.51 -5.86
C PRO A 90 -11.46 1.67 -6.54
N ARG A 91 -11.64 1.39 -7.83
CA ARG A 91 -10.67 0.66 -8.67
C ARG A 91 -9.79 1.55 -9.53
N HIS A 92 -10.14 2.83 -9.63
CA HIS A 92 -9.41 3.82 -10.40
C HIS A 92 -8.98 4.95 -9.48
N ASN A 93 -7.73 5.36 -9.62
CA ASN A 93 -7.20 6.55 -9.00
C ASN A 93 -7.55 7.74 -9.90
N PRO A 94 -8.53 8.61 -9.56
CA PRO A 94 -8.77 9.81 -10.34
C PRO A 94 -7.54 10.70 -10.18
N THR A 95 -6.72 10.81 -11.23
CA THR A 95 -5.66 11.81 -11.27
C THR A 95 -6.32 13.18 -11.23
N PRO A 96 -5.93 14.09 -10.31
CA PRO A 96 -6.32 15.48 -10.47
C PRO A 96 -5.82 15.90 -11.84
N SER A 97 -6.75 16.25 -12.73
CA SER A 97 -6.46 16.81 -14.03
C SER A 97 -5.48 17.96 -13.85
N GLU A 98 -4.47 18.00 -14.73
CA GLU A 98 -3.35 18.95 -14.74
C GLU A 98 -3.80 20.40 -15.00
N GLU A 99 -4.71 20.94 -14.20
CA GLU A 99 -4.95 22.37 -14.14
C GLU A 99 -4.01 22.95 -13.07
N PRO A 100 -3.12 23.90 -13.44
CA PRO A 100 -2.19 24.48 -12.51
C PRO A 100 -2.95 25.09 -11.34
N LEU A 101 -2.44 24.82 -10.15
CA LEU A 101 -2.90 25.33 -8.86
C LEU A 101 -3.17 26.85 -8.95
N SER A 102 -4.41 27.20 -9.28
CA SER A 102 -4.98 28.51 -9.00
C SER A 102 -5.06 28.61 -7.49
N ASP A 103 -4.47 29.68 -6.98
CA ASP A 103 -4.38 29.98 -5.57
C ASP A 103 -5.69 29.72 -4.81
N GLY A 104 -5.57 28.96 -3.72
CA GLY A 104 -6.28 29.29 -2.50
C GLY A 104 -7.73 28.86 -2.33
N GLU A 105 -8.25 27.83 -3.01
CA GLU A 105 -9.56 27.26 -2.62
C GLU A 105 -9.52 25.74 -2.41
N SER A 106 -9.56 25.38 -1.13
CA SER A 106 -9.77 24.04 -0.59
C SER A 106 -10.95 23.35 -1.26
N SER A 107 -10.67 22.57 -2.31
CA SER A 107 -11.63 21.68 -2.96
C SER A 107 -11.92 20.49 -2.04
N GLN A 108 -12.62 20.76 -0.96
CA GLN A 108 -12.99 19.83 0.09
C GLN A 108 -14.37 19.27 -0.21
N ASP A 109 -14.57 18.52 -1.30
CA ASP A 109 -15.78 17.71 -1.44
C ASP A 109 -15.60 16.62 -2.51
N SER A 110 -15.74 15.35 -2.09
CA SER A 110 -15.56 14.10 -2.87
C SER A 110 -14.16 13.47 -2.89
N ALA A 111 -13.27 13.84 -1.96
CA ALA A 111 -12.11 12.99 -1.68
C ALA A 111 -12.61 11.71 -0.99
N LEU A 112 -12.82 10.65 -1.79
CA LEU A 112 -13.18 9.32 -1.29
C LEU A 112 -12.20 8.92 -0.18
N ASP A 113 -12.70 8.80 1.04
CA ASP A 113 -11.88 8.47 2.20
C ASP A 113 -11.54 6.97 2.18
N ILE A 114 -10.45 6.64 1.50
CA ILE A 114 -9.92 5.28 1.35
C ILE A 114 -9.74 4.64 2.73
N SER A 115 -9.21 5.37 3.69
CA SER A 115 -8.97 4.90 5.06
C SER A 115 -10.27 4.50 5.77
N LYS A 116 -11.33 5.31 5.67
CA LYS A 116 -12.66 4.96 6.21
C LYS A 116 -13.23 3.71 5.55
N SER A 117 -13.15 3.62 4.22
CA SER A 117 -13.66 2.44 3.50
C SER A 117 -12.91 1.17 3.89
N LEU A 118 -11.60 1.25 4.13
CA LEU A 118 -10.80 0.11 4.60
C LEU A 118 -11.09 -0.29 6.02
N ALA A 119 -11.22 0.68 6.92
CA ALA A 119 -11.62 0.40 8.30
C ALA A 119 -12.97 -0.33 8.34
N GLN A 120 -13.91 0.08 7.48
CA GLN A 120 -15.20 -0.57 7.34
C GLN A 120 -15.07 -2.01 6.84
N ILE A 121 -14.30 -2.25 5.77
CA ILE A 121 -14.04 -3.60 5.23
C ILE A 121 -13.41 -4.50 6.31
N ARG A 122 -12.35 -4.04 6.97
CA ARG A 122 -11.65 -4.77 8.06
C ARG A 122 -12.60 -5.12 9.20
N SER A 123 -13.47 -4.18 9.60
CA SER A 123 -14.45 -4.41 10.67
C SER A 123 -15.47 -5.50 10.30
N ARG A 124 -15.95 -5.51 9.05
CA ARG A 124 -16.90 -6.52 8.57
C ARG A 124 -16.26 -7.89 8.40
N TYR A 125 -15.01 -7.94 7.94
CA TYR A 125 -14.23 -9.17 7.92
C TYR A 125 -14.08 -9.77 9.32
N ARG A 126 -13.73 -8.97 10.33
CA ARG A 126 -13.67 -9.44 11.73
C ARG A 126 -15.01 -9.98 12.23
N ALA A 127 -16.12 -9.32 11.91
CA ALA A 127 -17.45 -9.79 12.28
C ALA A 127 -17.79 -11.14 11.64
N MET A 128 -17.47 -11.33 10.36
CA MET A 128 -17.62 -12.61 9.66
C MET A 128 -16.78 -13.71 10.34
N CYS A 129 -15.49 -13.45 10.60
CA CYS A 129 -14.62 -14.41 11.30
C CYS A 129 -15.13 -14.78 12.70
N ALA A 130 -15.64 -13.80 13.47
CA ALA A 130 -16.22 -14.05 14.78
C ALA A 130 -17.47 -14.95 14.71
N SER A 131 -18.33 -14.76 13.71
CA SER A 131 -19.50 -15.62 13.52
C SER A 131 -19.13 -17.05 13.13
N LEU A 132 -18.04 -17.22 12.38
CA LEU A 132 -17.47 -18.52 11.97
C LEU A 132 -16.62 -19.19 13.07
N GLY A 133 -16.23 -18.45 14.11
CA GLY A 133 -15.29 -18.95 15.13
C GLY A 133 -13.85 -19.11 14.64
N VAL A 134 -13.48 -18.43 13.54
CA VAL A 134 -12.14 -18.51 12.95
C VAL A 134 -11.34 -17.28 13.35
N LYS A 135 -10.05 -17.45 13.67
CA LYS A 135 -9.15 -16.33 13.96
C LYS A 135 -8.94 -15.49 12.68
N PRO A 136 -9.23 -14.17 12.70
CA PRO A 136 -8.93 -13.30 11.57
C PRO A 136 -7.42 -13.24 11.32
N ARG A 137 -7.01 -13.32 10.04
CA ARG A 137 -5.65 -12.93 9.64
C ARG A 137 -5.61 -11.40 9.60
N LEU A 138 -4.76 -10.80 10.42
CA LEU A 138 -4.51 -9.36 10.42
C LEU A 138 -3.15 -9.14 9.76
N LEU A 139 -3.12 -8.61 8.54
CA LEU A 139 -1.93 -7.95 8.04
C LEU A 139 -1.94 -6.54 8.64
N SER A 140 -1.06 -6.30 9.60
CA SER A 140 -0.77 -4.95 10.07
C SER A 140 0.15 -4.29 9.03
N THR A 141 -0.42 -3.44 8.19
CA THR A 141 0.32 -2.58 7.24
C THR A 141 1.11 -1.46 7.94
N ASP A 142 1.16 -1.44 9.28
CA ASP A 142 1.70 -0.34 10.09
C ASP A 142 3.21 -0.44 10.39
N LYS A 143 3.99 -1.19 9.61
CA LYS A 143 5.45 -1.19 9.72
C LYS A 143 6.11 -0.83 8.39
N VAL A 144 6.05 0.45 8.04
CA VAL A 144 7.07 1.08 7.23
C VAL A 144 7.57 2.25 8.04
N GLU A 145 8.69 2.06 8.74
CA GLU A 145 9.45 3.21 9.21
C GLU A 145 10.03 3.89 7.96
N PRO A 146 9.85 5.20 7.80
CA PRO A 146 10.53 5.93 6.75
C PRO A 146 12.02 5.90 7.05
N ASP A 147 12.80 5.24 6.19
CA ASP A 147 14.25 5.36 6.22
C ASP A 147 14.61 6.79 5.83
N GLN A 148 14.73 7.66 6.83
CA GLN A 148 15.35 8.97 6.69
C GLN A 148 16.86 8.78 6.64
N SER A 149 17.37 8.17 5.57
CA SER A 149 18.80 8.17 5.27
C SER A 149 19.10 9.26 4.23
N ASN A 150 19.74 10.31 4.75
CA ASN A 150 20.17 11.52 4.06
C ASN A 150 20.83 11.29 2.69
N SER A 151 20.60 12.27 1.82
CA SER A 151 21.40 12.58 0.64
C SER A 151 22.90 12.72 0.99
N SER A 152 23.67 11.68 0.68
CA SER A 152 25.13 11.78 0.56
C SER A 152 25.60 10.83 -0.51
N ILE A 153 26.15 11.40 -1.57
CA ILE A 153 26.93 10.71 -2.60
C ILE A 153 28.13 10.07 -1.90
N ASP A 154 28.19 8.74 -1.85
CA ASP A 154 29.38 7.93 -2.09
C ASP A 154 29.04 6.43 -1.99
N ALA A 155 29.52 5.65 -2.96
CA ALA A 155 29.54 4.19 -2.93
C ALA A 155 31.01 3.73 -2.98
N PRO A 156 31.36 2.48 -2.63
CA PRO A 156 30.57 1.42 -1.98
C PRO A 156 31.28 0.81 -0.75
N ASP A 157 30.54 0.24 0.20
CA ASP A 157 30.92 -1.07 0.75
C ASP A 157 29.72 -1.80 1.36
N LEU A 158 29.80 -3.12 1.25
CA LEU A 158 28.80 -4.12 1.58
C LEU A 158 28.59 -4.24 3.10
N VAL A 159 27.33 -4.43 3.51
CA VAL A 159 26.82 -5.46 4.44
C VAL A 159 25.47 -4.97 4.98
N ALA A 160 24.39 -5.38 4.29
CA ALA A 160 23.04 -5.25 4.82
C ALA A 160 22.76 -6.40 5.80
N LYS A 161 22.63 -6.08 7.10
CA LYS A 161 22.04 -7.02 8.08
C LYS A 161 20.52 -6.87 8.04
N THR A 162 19.85 -7.68 7.24
CA THR A 162 18.40 -7.86 7.30
C THR A 162 18.06 -9.04 8.22
N THR A 163 17.63 -8.76 9.45
CA THR A 163 17.01 -9.76 10.34
C THR A 163 15.50 -9.79 10.09
N ALA A 164 15.09 -10.33 8.94
CA ALA A 164 13.72 -10.79 8.70
C ALA A 164 13.73 -11.69 7.46
N ASP A 165 13.36 -12.96 7.62
CA ASP A 165 13.25 -13.88 6.50
C ASP A 165 12.06 -13.50 5.60
N PRO A 166 12.27 -13.25 4.30
CA PRO A 166 11.16 -13.03 3.37
C PRO A 166 10.43 -14.36 3.13
N VAL A 167 9.10 -14.30 3.20
CA VAL A 167 8.16 -15.44 3.14
C VAL A 167 8.21 -16.19 1.81
N TRP A 168 8.76 -15.60 0.75
CA TRP A 168 8.83 -16.21 -0.58
C TRP A 168 10.28 -16.29 -1.07
N ARG A 169 10.88 -17.48 -0.97
CA ARG A 169 12.16 -17.82 -1.61
C ARG A 169 11.86 -18.72 -2.80
N VAL A 170 12.10 -18.21 -4.02
CA VAL A 170 11.80 -18.92 -5.28
C VAL A 170 12.75 -20.11 -5.52
N ASP A 171 13.88 -20.19 -4.81
CA ASP A 171 14.91 -21.23 -5.01
C ASP A 171 15.16 -22.14 -3.79
N GLN A 172 14.10 -22.62 -3.11
CA GLN A 172 14.29 -23.72 -2.13
C GLN A 172 14.05 -25.09 -2.79
N PRO A 173 15.04 -26.01 -2.80
CA PRO A 173 14.75 -27.39 -3.15
C PRO A 173 13.79 -28.00 -2.11
N ALA A 174 12.85 -28.80 -2.59
CA ALA A 174 11.79 -29.40 -1.77
C ALA A 174 12.35 -30.11 -0.52
N LYS A 175 11.82 -29.77 0.66
CA LYS A 175 12.17 -30.45 1.92
C LYS A 175 11.78 -31.93 1.82
N LYS A 176 12.74 -32.83 2.09
CA LYS A 176 12.54 -34.29 2.13
C LYS A 176 11.41 -34.64 3.09
N ALA A 177 10.50 -35.50 2.63
CA ALA A 177 9.41 -36.02 3.44
C ALA A 177 9.92 -36.76 4.69
N PRO A 178 9.21 -36.70 5.83
CA PRO A 178 9.58 -37.44 7.02
C PRO A 178 9.47 -38.95 6.77
N ASN A 179 10.49 -39.68 7.20
CA ASN A 179 10.63 -41.12 7.04
C ASN A 179 9.54 -41.84 7.87
N ILE A 180 8.52 -42.37 7.22
CA ILE A 180 7.57 -43.30 7.85
C ILE A 180 8.31 -44.61 8.04
N GLY A 181 8.82 -44.82 9.26
CA GLY A 181 9.31 -46.10 9.70
C GLY A 181 8.22 -47.17 9.53
N SER A 182 8.62 -48.29 8.95
CA SER A 182 7.82 -49.48 8.77
C SER A 182 7.13 -49.92 10.07
N MET A 183 5.82 -49.73 10.17
CA MET A 183 4.99 -50.55 11.05
C MET A 183 4.58 -51.79 10.26
N SER A 184 5.29 -52.88 10.54
CA SER A 184 4.91 -54.23 10.16
C SER A 184 3.55 -54.56 10.76
N PHE A 185 2.63 -55.06 9.93
CA PHE A 185 1.46 -55.83 10.38
C PHE A 185 1.86 -57.29 10.61
#